data_AF-A0A2D4W237-F1
#
_entry.id   AF-A0A2D4W237-F1
#
_cell.length_a   1.000
_cell.length_b   1.000
_cell.length_c   1.000
_cell.angle_alpha   90.00
_cell.angle_beta   90.00
_cell.angle_gamma   90.00
#
_symmetry.space_group_name_H-M   'P 1'
#
loop_
_entity.id
_entity.type
_entity.pdbx_description
1 polymer ?
#
loop_
_entity_poly.entity_id
_entity_poly.type
_entity_poly.pdbx_seq_one_letter_code
_entity_poly.pdbx_strand_id
1 'polypeptide(L)'
;MVSTPAGFVVSLNGTSETPDEDRKGTPAIGIRLAIAVLLKQSAPGVAVPGRLGTDHFVVTGSPSAMEYGVSGGGLVIVRPNNANGAYLVGLPLGVTVSTDPSDGVNPRIDVIYALQPDPAIDGPEVDPDFIVDVAQGAPAATPEEPTLPAGAYKLAQKVIAPGATNTSTGAAFTNVAPVTGLNAQALENLDAGIITTGVFPISRGGTGASTKSAARTALGFLSGNGAPPSGLGDVGDIYDQIL
;
A
#
# COMPACT_ATOMS: atom_id res chain seq x y z
N MET A 1 -1.80 24.49 -35.18
CA MET A 1 -2.11 24.52 -33.73
C MET A 1 -2.82 23.21 -33.43
N VAL A 2 -2.09 22.21 -32.93
CA VAL A 2 -2.64 20.89 -32.64
C VAL A 2 -3.27 20.96 -31.26
N SER A 3 -4.60 21.03 -31.20
CA SER A 3 -5.33 20.87 -29.95
C SER A 3 -5.38 19.37 -29.62
N THR A 4 -4.50 18.91 -28.73
CA THR A 4 -4.66 17.59 -28.15
C THR A 4 -5.83 17.64 -27.15
N PRO A 5 -6.74 16.65 -27.15
CA PRO A 5 -7.80 16.55 -26.16
C PRO A 5 -7.16 16.35 -24.78
N ALA A 6 -7.23 17.35 -23.90
CA ALA A 6 -6.86 17.32 -22.47
C ALA A 6 -5.77 16.29 -22.10
N GLY A 7 -4.66 16.29 -22.84
CA GLY A 7 -3.51 15.44 -22.57
C GLY A 7 -2.55 16.24 -21.72
N PHE A 8 -2.44 15.88 -20.45
CA PHE A 8 -1.58 16.52 -19.46
C PHE A 8 -0.16 16.77 -20.01
N VAL A 9 0.22 18.05 -20.11
CA VAL A 9 1.58 18.45 -20.47
C VAL A 9 2.37 18.56 -19.17
N VAL A 10 3.29 17.63 -18.93
CA VAL A 10 4.32 17.82 -17.90
C VAL A 10 5.31 18.83 -18.47
N SER A 11 5.23 20.10 -18.05
CA SER A 11 6.32 21.04 -18.31
C SER A 11 7.50 20.63 -17.44
N LEU A 12 8.48 19.97 -18.07
CA LEU A 12 9.74 19.58 -17.44
C LEU A 12 10.72 20.76 -17.34
N ASN A 13 10.40 21.90 -17.97
CA ASN A 13 11.22 23.10 -17.92
C ASN A 13 10.55 24.12 -16.99
N GLY A 14 11.36 24.86 -16.22
CA GLY A 14 10.89 25.94 -15.36
C GLY A 14 10.16 27.02 -16.16
N THR A 15 9.25 27.76 -15.52
CA THR A 15 8.35 28.73 -16.16
C THR A 15 9.04 30.04 -16.59
N SER A 16 10.36 30.07 -16.82
CA SER A 16 11.05 31.30 -17.17
C SER A 16 11.18 31.46 -18.69
N GLU A 17 10.77 32.61 -19.21
CA GLU A 17 10.71 32.93 -20.66
C GLU A 17 12.08 33.25 -21.28
N THR A 18 13.19 32.83 -20.65
CA THR A 18 14.54 33.18 -21.15
C THR A 18 15.14 32.03 -21.99
N PRO A 19 15.63 32.29 -23.22
CA PRO A 19 16.10 31.27 -24.16
C PRO A 19 17.26 30.38 -23.66
N ASP A 20 17.93 30.78 -22.58
CA ASP A 20 19.08 30.05 -22.01
C ASP A 20 18.69 29.04 -20.92
N GLU A 21 17.41 28.98 -20.51
CA GLU A 21 16.96 28.03 -19.48
C GLU A 21 16.52 26.66 -19.99
N ASP A 22 16.30 26.49 -21.29
CA ASP A 22 16.08 25.16 -21.89
C ASP A 22 17.30 24.23 -21.70
N ARG A 23 18.46 24.77 -21.28
CA ARG A 23 19.66 24.01 -20.91
C ARG A 23 19.76 23.66 -19.41
N LYS A 24 18.83 24.11 -18.55
CA LYS A 24 18.93 23.91 -17.09
C LYS A 24 18.50 22.53 -16.58
N GLY A 25 18.05 21.63 -17.46
CA GLY A 25 17.62 20.29 -17.08
C GLY A 25 16.31 20.28 -16.30
N THR A 26 15.73 19.09 -16.12
CA THR A 26 14.46 18.93 -15.39
C THR A 26 14.65 19.27 -13.91
N PRO A 27 13.90 20.25 -13.34
CA PRO A 27 13.99 20.56 -11.93
C PRO A 27 13.39 19.40 -11.11
N ALA A 28 13.76 19.29 -9.83
CA ALA A 28 13.27 18.23 -8.95
C ALA A 28 11.73 18.11 -8.94
N ILE A 29 11.04 19.25 -8.99
CA ILE A 29 9.57 19.30 -9.13
C ILE A 29 9.06 18.66 -10.42
N GLY A 30 9.74 18.86 -11.55
CA GLY A 30 9.37 18.26 -12.84
C GLY A 30 9.50 16.74 -12.83
N ILE A 31 10.55 16.21 -12.19
CA ILE A 31 10.74 14.77 -12.00
C ILE A 31 9.61 14.18 -11.14
N ARG A 32 9.29 14.82 -10.01
CA ARG A 32 8.22 14.34 -9.12
C ARG A 32 6.84 14.35 -9.78
N LEU A 33 6.57 15.36 -10.62
CA LEU A 33 5.34 15.40 -11.42
C LEU A 33 5.31 14.29 -12.47
N ALA A 34 6.44 14.02 -13.14
CA ALA A 34 6.53 12.90 -14.08
C ALA A 34 6.27 11.54 -13.39
N ILE A 35 6.85 11.33 -12.20
CA ILE A 35 6.59 10.13 -11.37
C ILE A 35 5.10 10.03 -11.00
N ALA A 36 4.47 11.16 -10.63
CA ALA A 36 3.05 11.16 -10.27
C ALA A 36 2.12 10.71 -11.41
N VAL A 37 2.54 10.84 -12.68
CA VAL A 37 1.79 10.34 -13.84
C VAL A 37 1.87 8.82 -13.98
N LEU A 38 3.00 8.23 -13.62
CA LEU A 38 3.22 6.79 -13.70
C LEU A 38 2.47 6.01 -12.62
N LEU A 39 2.11 6.67 -11.52
CA LEU A 39 1.44 6.08 -10.36
C LEU A 39 -0.08 6.24 -10.44
N LYS A 40 -0.82 5.34 -9.80
CA LYS A 40 -2.28 5.37 -9.68
C LYS A 40 -2.73 6.76 -9.26
N GLN A 41 -3.75 7.29 -9.93
CA GLN A 41 -4.19 8.68 -9.78
C GLN A 41 -5.60 8.79 -9.22
N SER A 42 -5.84 9.82 -8.40
CA SER A 42 -7.19 10.23 -7.97
C SER A 42 -7.81 11.27 -8.90
N ALA A 43 -6.96 12.02 -9.61
CA ALA A 43 -7.28 12.97 -10.66
C ALA A 43 -6.07 13.09 -11.61
N PRO A 44 -6.20 13.59 -12.86
CA PRO A 44 -5.07 13.74 -13.77
C PRO A 44 -3.88 14.49 -13.12
N GLY A 45 -2.73 13.82 -13.02
CA GLY A 45 -1.51 14.38 -12.43
C GLY A 45 -1.41 14.29 -10.90
N VAL A 46 -2.44 13.79 -10.21
CA VAL A 46 -2.48 13.64 -8.75
C VAL A 46 -2.35 12.16 -8.37
N ALA A 47 -1.15 11.77 -7.94
CA ALA A 47 -0.88 10.42 -7.47
C ALA A 47 -1.62 10.11 -6.17
N VAL A 48 -2.01 8.84 -6.00
CA VAL A 48 -2.57 8.30 -4.76
C VAL A 48 -1.41 7.82 -3.89
N PRO A 49 -1.15 8.43 -2.72
CA PRO A 49 -0.15 7.94 -1.79
C PRO A 49 -0.55 6.59 -1.23
N GLY A 50 0.43 5.79 -0.84
CA GLY A 50 0.18 4.44 -0.37
C GLY A 50 1.38 3.51 -0.48
N ARG A 51 1.19 2.30 0.02
CA ARG A 51 2.21 1.25 0.05
C ARG A 51 2.25 0.55 -1.30
N LEU A 52 3.43 0.21 -1.81
CA LEU A 52 3.55 -0.48 -3.11
C LEU A 52 3.24 -1.98 -3.05
N GLY A 53 3.08 -2.53 -1.84
CA GLY A 53 2.79 -3.92 -1.57
C GLY A 53 2.01 -4.05 -0.26
N THR A 54 1.32 -5.17 -0.07
CA THR A 54 0.52 -5.43 1.15
C THR A 54 1.38 -5.63 2.38
N ASP A 55 2.60 -6.14 2.19
CA ASP A 55 3.63 -6.46 3.18
C ASP A 55 4.65 -5.31 3.37
N HIS A 56 4.60 -4.28 2.55
CA HIS A 56 5.46 -3.10 2.68
C HIS A 56 4.97 -2.19 3.81
N PHE A 57 5.88 -1.57 4.57
CA PHE A 57 5.56 -0.56 5.59
C PHE A 57 4.40 -0.95 6.53
N VAL A 58 4.29 -2.25 6.84
CA VAL A 58 3.32 -2.77 7.79
C VAL A 58 3.85 -2.48 9.18
N VAL A 59 3.02 -1.83 9.99
CA VAL A 59 3.36 -1.51 11.37
C VAL A 59 2.85 -2.64 12.28
N THR A 60 3.75 -3.13 13.13
CA THR A 60 3.48 -4.15 14.16
C THR A 60 3.94 -3.67 15.53
N GLY A 61 3.32 -4.21 16.58
CA GLY A 61 3.74 -3.95 17.96
C GLY A 61 4.79 -4.93 18.45
N SER A 62 5.74 -4.45 19.25
CA SER A 62 6.67 -5.31 19.99
C SER A 62 5.98 -5.96 21.21
N PRO A 63 6.17 -7.27 21.45
CA PRO A 63 5.64 -7.94 22.64
C PRO A 63 6.49 -7.75 23.89
N SER A 64 7.71 -7.24 23.74
CA SER A 64 8.69 -7.16 24.82
C SER A 64 9.11 -5.73 25.17
N ALA A 65 8.72 -4.74 24.37
CA ALA A 65 9.16 -3.36 24.54
C ALA A 65 8.12 -2.34 24.06
N MET A 66 8.30 -1.09 24.48
CA MET A 66 7.55 0.07 23.98
C MET A 66 8.11 0.53 22.63
N GLU A 67 7.92 -0.30 21.62
CA GLU A 67 8.47 -0.07 20.28
C GLU A 67 7.49 -0.57 19.21
N TYR A 68 7.54 0.05 18.03
CA TYR A 68 6.86 -0.40 16.83
C TYR A 68 7.86 -0.94 15.82
N GLY A 69 7.57 -2.10 15.23
CA GLY A 69 8.28 -2.58 14.06
C GLY A 69 7.58 -2.09 12.79
N VAL A 70 8.35 -1.53 11.85
CA VAL A 70 7.85 -1.17 10.52
C VAL A 70 8.58 -2.01 9.49
N SER A 71 7.86 -2.80 8.70
CA SER A 71 8.49 -3.61 7.66
C SER A 71 9.13 -2.75 6.57
N GLY A 72 10.16 -3.29 5.92
CA GLY A 72 10.74 -2.67 4.73
C GLY A 72 9.78 -2.70 3.54
N GLY A 73 10.23 -2.18 2.40
CA GLY A 73 9.49 -2.17 1.14
C GLY A 73 9.44 -0.78 0.51
N GLY A 74 8.45 -0.58 -0.36
CA GLY A 74 8.25 0.67 -1.10
C GLY A 74 6.98 1.42 -0.70
N LEU A 75 7.07 2.75 -0.68
CA LEU A 75 6.00 3.68 -0.32
C LEU A 75 5.97 4.85 -1.31
N VAL A 76 4.75 5.30 -1.63
CA VAL A 76 4.51 6.54 -2.36
C VAL A 76 3.97 7.57 -1.38
N ILE A 77 4.65 8.71 -1.29
CA ILE A 77 4.20 9.86 -0.50
C ILE A 77 3.89 11.01 -1.44
N VAL A 78 2.79 11.72 -1.17
CA VAL A 78 2.47 12.99 -1.80
C VAL A 78 2.41 14.04 -0.70
N ARG A 79 3.24 15.06 -0.82
CA ARG A 79 3.29 16.17 0.14
C ARG A 79 2.02 17.04 0.00
N PRO A 80 1.60 17.76 1.05
CA PRO A 80 0.42 18.61 1.02
C PRO A 80 0.46 19.56 -0.18
N ASN A 81 -0.74 19.83 -0.69
CA ASN A 81 -1.05 20.59 -1.91
C ASN A 81 -0.90 19.85 -3.25
N ASN A 82 -0.52 18.56 -3.31
CA ASN A 82 -0.53 17.66 -4.50
C ASN A 82 0.21 18.14 -5.77
N ALA A 83 0.50 19.44 -5.89
CA ALA A 83 1.20 20.11 -6.97
C ALA A 83 2.71 19.84 -6.92
N ASN A 84 3.19 19.27 -5.81
CA ASN A 84 4.60 18.99 -5.57
C ASN A 84 5.08 17.65 -6.18
N GLY A 85 4.16 16.90 -6.80
CA GLY A 85 4.41 15.58 -7.35
C GLY A 85 4.54 14.49 -6.30
N ALA A 86 4.96 13.31 -6.74
CA ALA A 86 5.07 12.12 -5.91
C ALA A 86 6.52 11.82 -5.54
N TYR A 87 6.71 11.30 -4.32
CA TYR A 87 7.97 10.74 -3.84
C TYR A 87 7.86 9.22 -3.85
N LEU A 88 8.85 8.56 -4.43
CA LEU A 88 9.01 7.12 -4.34
C LEU A 88 10.10 6.84 -3.31
N VAL A 89 9.71 6.22 -2.20
CA VAL A 89 10.63 5.92 -1.09
C VAL A 89 10.76 4.42 -0.95
N GLY A 90 11.99 3.96 -0.75
CA GLY A 90 12.31 2.57 -0.46
C GLY A 90 13.00 2.47 0.90
N LEU A 91 12.53 1.55 1.73
CA LEU A 91 13.19 1.16 2.96
C LEU A 91 13.63 -0.31 2.82
N PRO A 92 14.90 -0.60 2.51
CA PRO A 92 15.32 -1.96 2.15
C PRO A 92 15.22 -2.95 3.32
N LEU A 93 15.37 -2.46 4.55
CA LEU A 93 15.23 -3.24 5.78
C LEU A 93 14.26 -2.51 6.71
N GLY A 94 13.42 -3.27 7.42
CA GLY A 94 12.50 -2.68 8.39
C GLY A 94 13.22 -1.88 9.49
N VAL A 95 12.48 -0.99 10.13
CA VAL A 95 12.99 -0.11 11.19
C VAL A 95 12.16 -0.28 12.46
N THR A 96 12.80 -0.13 13.61
CA THR A 96 12.13 -0.07 14.91
C THR A 96 12.02 1.38 15.35
N VAL A 97 10.82 1.76 15.79
CA VAL A 97 10.52 3.10 16.30
C VAL A 97 10.18 2.99 17.78
N SER A 98 10.92 3.67 18.64
CA SER A 98 10.65 3.70 20.08
C SER A 98 9.46 4.60 20.41
N THR A 99 8.71 4.23 21.44
CA THR A 99 7.68 5.07 22.08
C THR A 99 7.77 4.91 23.60
N ASP A 100 6.98 5.66 24.35
CA ASP A 100 7.01 5.67 25.82
C ASP A 100 5.78 4.98 26.42
N PRO A 101 5.77 4.55 27.68
CA PRO A 101 4.55 4.22 28.40
C PRO A 101 3.58 5.40 28.50
N SER A 102 2.27 5.15 28.62
CA SER A 102 1.31 6.21 29.00
C SER A 102 1.52 6.65 30.45
N ASP A 103 0.77 7.64 30.93
CA ASP A 103 0.83 8.20 32.30
C ASP A 103 0.40 7.22 33.41
N GLY A 104 0.02 5.98 33.06
CA GLY A 104 -0.46 4.96 34.00
C GLY A 104 -1.94 5.09 34.38
N VAL A 105 -2.62 6.17 33.99
CA VAL A 105 -4.01 6.47 34.37
C VAL A 105 -4.92 6.52 33.15
N ASN A 106 -4.50 7.21 32.10
CA ASN A 106 -5.27 7.47 30.90
C ASN A 106 -4.63 6.79 29.68
N PRO A 107 -5.46 6.32 28.72
CA PRO A 107 -4.94 5.89 27.43
C PRO A 107 -4.44 7.10 26.63
N ARG A 108 -3.68 6.83 25.57
CA ARG A 108 -3.34 7.80 24.54
C ARG A 108 -3.32 7.16 23.15
N ILE A 109 -3.32 7.98 22.11
CA ILE A 109 -3.19 7.53 20.72
C ILE A 109 -1.77 7.83 20.24
N ASP A 110 -1.08 6.81 19.74
CA ASP A 110 0.18 6.93 19.01
C ASP A 110 -0.11 6.77 17.51
N VAL A 111 0.49 7.63 16.69
CA VAL A 111 0.39 7.61 15.23
C VAL A 111 1.76 7.41 14.62
N ILE A 112 1.93 6.31 13.91
CA ILE A 112 3.16 5.98 13.21
C ILE A 112 3.07 6.59 11.82
N TYR A 113 4.08 7.37 11.44
CA TYR A 113 4.10 8.12 10.20
C TYR A 113 5.43 7.96 9.47
N ALA A 114 5.38 8.24 8.17
CA ALA A 114 6.53 8.34 7.29
C ALA A 114 6.61 9.75 6.70
N LEU A 115 7.80 10.32 6.60
CA LEU A 115 8.02 11.65 6.05
C LEU A 115 9.26 11.62 5.16
N GLN A 116 9.11 12.14 3.94
CA GLN A 116 10.23 12.51 3.10
C GLN A 116 10.40 14.03 3.21
N PRO A 117 11.42 14.52 3.92
CA PRO A 117 11.76 15.94 3.91
C PRO A 117 12.27 16.34 2.52
N ASP A 118 11.95 17.57 2.11
CA ASP A 118 12.47 18.15 0.86
C ASP A 118 13.00 19.57 1.15
N PRO A 119 14.32 19.81 1.09
CA PRO A 119 14.89 21.13 1.32
C PRO A 119 14.35 22.23 0.40
N ALA A 120 13.82 21.87 -0.79
CA ALA A 120 13.19 22.82 -1.70
C ALA A 120 11.80 23.29 -1.23
N ILE A 121 11.16 22.56 -0.31
CA ILE A 121 9.83 22.85 0.24
C ILE A 121 9.92 23.26 1.71
N ASP A 122 10.70 22.50 2.49
CA ASP A 122 10.82 22.63 3.94
C ASP A 122 11.92 23.61 4.37
N GLY A 123 12.73 24.08 3.42
CA GLY A 123 13.84 25.00 3.64
C GLY A 123 15.21 24.30 3.61
N PRO A 124 16.28 25.05 3.30
CA PRO A 124 17.59 24.48 2.98
C PRO A 124 18.31 23.81 4.16
N GLU A 125 17.86 24.04 5.39
CA GLU A 125 18.47 23.51 6.61
C GLU A 125 17.92 22.14 7.02
N VAL A 126 16.89 21.64 6.32
CA VAL A 126 16.26 20.37 6.65
C VAL A 126 17.09 19.21 6.12
N ASP A 127 17.30 18.21 6.97
CA ASP A 127 17.95 16.95 6.61
C ASP A 127 17.06 16.19 5.61
N PRO A 128 17.55 15.85 4.40
CA PRO A 128 16.76 15.14 3.40
C PRO A 128 16.55 13.65 3.71
N ASP A 129 17.07 13.13 4.82
CA ASP A 129 16.90 11.74 5.21
C ASP A 129 15.43 11.36 5.43
N PHE A 130 15.08 10.15 4.97
CA PHE A 130 13.73 9.63 5.13
C PHE A 130 13.46 9.26 6.59
N ILE A 131 12.32 9.74 7.11
CA ILE A 131 11.95 9.59 8.51
C ILE A 131 10.77 8.62 8.62
N VAL A 132 10.90 7.65 9.52
CA VAL A 132 9.79 6.85 10.04
C VAL A 132 9.81 7.03 11.56
N ASP A 133 8.73 7.56 12.10
CA ASP A 133 8.67 7.91 13.51
C ASP A 133 7.24 7.84 14.06
N VAL A 134 7.08 8.08 15.36
CA VAL A 134 5.82 8.09 16.07
C VAL A 134 5.50 9.48 16.60
N ALA A 135 4.29 9.96 16.32
CA ALA A 135 3.70 11.07 17.04
C ALA A 135 2.90 10.50 18.22
N GLN A 136 3.28 10.88 19.44
CA GLN A 136 2.59 10.48 20.66
C GLN A 136 1.48 11.48 21.00
N GLY A 137 0.27 10.99 21.26
CA GLY A 137 -0.83 11.80 21.76
C GLY A 137 -0.67 12.14 23.24
N ALA A 138 -1.44 13.12 23.71
CA ALA A 138 -1.52 13.40 25.14
C ALA A 138 -2.41 12.36 25.84
N PRO A 139 -2.01 11.81 27.00
CA PRO A 139 -2.88 10.95 27.81
C PRO A 139 -4.16 11.67 28.23
N ALA A 140 -5.32 11.08 27.93
CA ALA A 140 -6.63 11.62 28.28
C ALA A 140 -7.69 10.53 28.42
N ALA A 141 -8.73 10.77 29.22
CA ALA A 141 -9.86 9.85 29.38
C ALA A 141 -10.58 9.57 28.05
N THR A 142 -10.51 10.52 27.11
CA THR A 142 -10.89 10.35 25.71
C THR A 142 -9.71 10.80 24.86
N PRO A 143 -8.83 9.87 24.44
CA PRO A 143 -7.64 10.19 23.66
C PRO A 143 -7.98 10.88 22.34
N GLU A 144 -7.19 11.89 21.99
CA GLU A 144 -7.24 12.54 20.69
C GLU A 144 -6.03 12.15 19.84
N GLU A 145 -6.19 12.16 18.52
CA GLU A 145 -5.09 11.90 17.60
C GLU A 145 -4.07 13.06 17.62
N PRO A 146 -2.76 12.77 17.76
CA PRO A 146 -1.73 13.81 17.72
C PRO A 146 -1.65 14.47 16.35
N THR A 147 -1.26 15.74 16.34
CA THR A 147 -0.97 16.48 15.10
C THR A 147 0.33 15.94 14.48
N LEU A 148 0.29 15.61 13.20
CA LEU A 148 1.46 15.15 12.46
C LEU A 148 2.26 16.31 11.85
N PRO A 149 3.58 16.13 11.65
CA PRO A 149 4.39 17.08 10.89
C PRO A 149 3.82 17.33 9.48
N ALA A 150 4.04 18.53 8.95
CA ALA A 150 3.57 18.88 7.61
C ALA A 150 4.18 17.93 6.56
N GLY A 151 3.33 17.27 5.77
CA GLY A 151 3.78 16.30 4.77
C GLY A 151 4.03 14.88 5.26
N ALA A 152 3.81 14.62 6.55
CA ALA A 152 3.84 13.26 7.07
C ALA A 152 2.68 12.45 6.51
N TYR A 153 2.97 11.20 6.16
CA TYR A 153 2.01 10.21 5.71
C TYR A 153 1.75 9.20 6.81
N LYS A 154 0.48 9.11 7.24
CA LYS A 154 0.06 8.20 8.31
C LYS A 154 0.12 6.75 7.85
N LEU A 155 0.88 5.92 8.56
CA LEU A 155 1.00 4.49 8.29
C LEU A 155 0.00 3.68 9.12
N ALA A 156 0.02 3.90 10.44
CA ALA A 156 -0.80 3.18 11.38
C ALA A 156 -1.12 4.01 12.62
N GLN A 157 -2.11 3.53 13.38
CA GLN A 157 -2.50 4.09 14.67
C GLN A 157 -2.60 2.98 15.71
N LYS A 158 -2.18 3.29 16.93
CA LYS A 158 -2.31 2.42 18.10
C LYS A 158 -2.82 3.21 19.29
N VAL A 159 -3.83 2.68 19.98
CA VAL A 159 -4.20 3.17 21.31
C VAL A 159 -3.31 2.46 22.34
N ILE A 160 -2.52 3.22 23.07
CA ILE A 160 -1.73 2.72 24.20
C ILE A 160 -2.60 2.79 25.45
N ALA A 161 -2.77 1.63 26.09
CA ALA A 161 -3.52 1.53 27.33
C ALA A 161 -2.76 2.18 28.50
N PRO A 162 -3.47 2.64 29.56
CA PRO A 162 -2.82 3.03 30.80
C PRO A 162 -1.90 1.93 31.31
N GLY A 163 -0.65 2.26 31.65
CA GLY A 163 0.31 1.31 32.24
C GLY A 163 0.82 0.23 31.28
N ALA A 164 0.60 0.35 29.98
CA ALA A 164 1.16 -0.57 29.00
C ALA A 164 2.70 -0.60 29.08
N THR A 165 3.28 -1.80 29.06
CA THR A 165 4.73 -2.05 29.06
C THR A 165 5.25 -2.54 27.71
N ASN A 166 4.35 -2.78 26.77
CA ASN A 166 4.64 -3.13 25.39
C ASN A 166 3.55 -2.59 24.46
N THR A 167 3.80 -2.62 23.16
CA THR A 167 2.83 -2.13 22.17
C THR A 167 1.99 -3.25 21.56
N SER A 168 2.36 -4.53 21.68
CA SER A 168 1.61 -5.64 21.06
C SER A 168 0.27 -5.94 21.75
N THR A 169 0.17 -5.68 23.05
CA THR A 169 -1.02 -5.98 23.86
C THR A 169 -2.05 -4.84 23.81
N GLY A 170 -3.25 -5.09 24.35
CA GLY A 170 -4.32 -4.09 24.44
C GLY A 170 -5.12 -3.93 23.14
N ALA A 171 -5.58 -2.70 22.85
CA ALA A 171 -6.43 -2.40 21.69
C ALA A 171 -5.75 -2.78 20.36
N ALA A 172 -6.53 -3.17 19.37
CA ALA A 172 -6.02 -3.59 18.07
C ALA A 172 -5.29 -2.44 17.34
N PHE A 173 -4.23 -2.81 16.60
CA PHE A 173 -3.55 -1.92 15.66
C PHE A 173 -4.43 -1.66 14.45
N THR A 174 -4.44 -0.41 13.97
CA THR A 174 -5.08 -0.08 12.70
C THR A 174 -4.01 0.40 11.72
N ASN A 175 -3.61 -0.47 10.79
CA ASN A 175 -2.84 -0.05 9.63
C ASN A 175 -3.80 0.69 8.68
N VAL A 176 -3.55 1.98 8.45
CA VAL A 176 -4.46 2.86 7.69
C VAL A 176 -3.96 3.14 6.27
N ALA A 177 -2.67 2.93 6.00
CA ALA A 177 -2.11 3.19 4.69
C ALA A 177 -2.63 2.18 3.63
N PRO A 178 -3.39 2.63 2.61
CA PRO A 178 -3.82 1.76 1.52
C PRO A 178 -2.63 1.31 0.66
N VAL A 179 -2.88 0.30 -0.18
CA VAL A 179 -1.97 -0.08 -1.26
C VAL A 179 -2.21 0.82 -2.47
N THR A 180 -1.14 1.30 -3.08
CA THR A 180 -1.11 2.02 -4.35
C THR A 180 -0.20 1.29 -5.33
N GLY A 181 -0.09 1.78 -6.56
CA GLY A 181 0.74 1.13 -7.57
C GLY A 181 0.85 1.95 -8.84
N LEU A 182 1.20 1.29 -9.93
CA LEU A 182 1.29 1.90 -11.25
C LEU A 182 -0.08 2.25 -11.81
N ASN A 183 -0.15 3.30 -12.62
CA ASN A 183 -1.30 3.67 -13.43
C ASN A 183 -1.38 2.79 -14.69
N ALA A 184 -1.48 1.47 -14.51
CA ALA A 184 -1.65 0.53 -15.61
C ALA A 184 -3.14 0.15 -15.73
N GLN A 185 -3.78 0.47 -16.86
CA GLN A 185 -5.20 0.17 -17.07
C GLN A 185 -5.48 -1.28 -17.49
N ALA A 186 -4.51 -1.96 -18.09
CA ALA A 186 -4.53 -3.41 -18.34
C ALA A 186 -3.10 -3.89 -18.61
N LEU A 187 -2.69 -4.99 -17.97
CA LEU A 187 -1.56 -5.77 -18.46
C LEU A 187 -2.16 -6.84 -19.39
N GLU A 188 -1.96 -6.69 -20.70
CA GLU A 188 -2.65 -7.49 -21.72
C GLU A 188 -2.29 -8.98 -21.67
N ASN A 189 -1.09 -9.31 -21.18
CA ASN A 189 -0.64 -10.68 -21.02
C ASN A 189 -0.07 -10.84 -19.61
N LEU A 190 -0.73 -11.69 -18.82
CA LEU A 190 -0.28 -12.05 -17.49
C LEU A 190 0.14 -13.52 -17.51
N ASP A 191 1.35 -13.79 -17.03
CA ASP A 191 1.78 -15.16 -16.76
C ASP A 191 0.90 -15.77 -15.66
N ALA A 192 0.43 -17.00 -15.83
CA ALA A 192 -0.46 -17.61 -14.84
C ALA A 192 0.20 -17.73 -13.45
N GLY A 193 1.53 -17.82 -13.38
CA GLY A 193 2.30 -17.90 -12.15
C GLY A 193 2.27 -16.61 -11.30
N ILE A 194 1.89 -15.47 -11.87
CA ILE A 194 1.73 -14.23 -11.09
C ILE A 194 0.41 -14.19 -10.30
N ILE A 195 -0.53 -15.10 -10.58
CA ILE A 195 -1.78 -15.24 -9.84
C ILE A 195 -1.57 -16.24 -8.70
N THR A 196 -1.17 -15.72 -7.54
CA THR A 196 -0.72 -16.55 -6.40
C THR A 196 -1.81 -16.90 -5.39
N THR A 197 -2.98 -16.26 -5.48
CA THR A 197 -4.09 -16.45 -4.55
C THR A 197 -5.44 -16.36 -5.27
N GLY A 198 -6.49 -16.83 -4.59
CA GLY A 198 -7.84 -16.87 -5.13
C GLY A 198 -8.10 -18.12 -5.97
N VAL A 199 -9.36 -18.29 -6.36
CA VAL A 199 -9.83 -19.40 -7.19
C VAL A 199 -10.55 -18.82 -8.38
N PHE A 200 -10.15 -19.21 -9.58
CA PHE A 200 -10.86 -18.76 -10.78
C PHE A 200 -12.28 -19.34 -10.81
N PRO A 201 -13.32 -18.50 -10.93
CA PRO A 201 -14.68 -18.99 -11.04
C PRO A 201 -14.90 -19.71 -12.38
N ILE A 202 -15.93 -20.56 -12.45
CA ILE A 202 -16.32 -21.29 -13.67
C ILE A 202 -16.64 -20.32 -14.80
N SER A 203 -17.27 -19.18 -14.49
CA SER A 203 -17.57 -18.12 -15.46
C SER A 203 -16.33 -17.50 -16.13
N ARG A 204 -15.13 -17.79 -15.62
CA ARG A 204 -13.84 -17.35 -16.15
C ARG A 204 -12.95 -18.53 -16.57
N GLY A 205 -13.52 -19.73 -16.75
CA GLY A 205 -12.78 -20.92 -17.18
C GLY A 205 -11.97 -21.62 -16.08
N GLY A 206 -12.16 -21.26 -14.81
CA GLY A 206 -11.59 -21.99 -13.68
C GLY A 206 -12.50 -23.10 -13.15
N THR A 207 -12.11 -23.74 -12.05
CA THR A 207 -12.89 -24.81 -11.39
C THR A 207 -13.83 -24.31 -10.31
N GLY A 208 -13.72 -23.04 -9.89
CA GLY A 208 -14.47 -22.51 -8.76
C GLY A 208 -14.14 -23.13 -7.39
N ALA A 209 -13.14 -24.03 -7.30
CA ALA A 209 -12.71 -24.64 -6.05
C ALA A 209 -11.18 -24.85 -5.92
N SER A 210 -10.69 -24.87 -4.68
CA SER A 210 -9.27 -25.16 -4.33
C SER A 210 -9.00 -26.63 -3.97
N THR A 211 -10.02 -27.51 -3.99
CA THR A 211 -9.85 -28.95 -3.69
C THR A 211 -10.41 -29.80 -4.83
N LYS A 212 -9.85 -30.99 -5.02
CA LYS A 212 -10.26 -31.92 -6.10
C LYS A 212 -11.74 -32.29 -6.02
N SER A 213 -12.26 -32.56 -4.82
CA SER A 213 -13.66 -32.97 -4.65
C SER A 213 -14.62 -31.83 -4.96
N ALA A 214 -14.35 -30.63 -4.43
CA ALA A 214 -15.19 -29.47 -4.69
C ALA A 214 -15.10 -29.03 -6.16
N ALA A 215 -13.94 -29.17 -6.82
CA ALA A 215 -13.81 -28.90 -8.26
C ALA A 215 -14.68 -29.84 -9.11
N ARG A 216 -14.73 -31.14 -8.76
CA ARG A 216 -15.62 -32.10 -9.43
C ARG A 216 -17.09 -31.71 -9.26
N THR A 217 -17.51 -31.45 -8.03
CA THR A 217 -18.88 -31.02 -7.73
C THR A 217 -19.25 -29.74 -8.47
N ALA A 218 -18.35 -28.74 -8.50
CA ALA A 218 -18.58 -27.46 -9.15
C ALA A 218 -18.68 -27.58 -10.68
N LEU A 219 -17.92 -28.50 -11.28
CA LEU A 219 -17.98 -28.80 -12.72
C LEU A 219 -19.11 -29.77 -13.10
N GLY A 220 -19.92 -30.22 -12.14
CA GLY A 220 -21.04 -31.15 -12.39
C GLY A 220 -20.64 -32.63 -12.43
N PHE A 221 -19.41 -32.99 -12.10
CA PHE A 221 -18.97 -34.38 -12.02
C PHE A 221 -19.35 -35.00 -10.66
N LEU A 222 -19.90 -36.23 -10.71
CA LEU A 222 -20.15 -37.03 -9.51
C LEU A 222 -18.81 -37.34 -8.80
N SER A 223 -18.76 -37.07 -7.50
CA SER A 223 -17.64 -37.44 -6.62
C SER A 223 -18.01 -38.67 -5.79
N GLY A 224 -17.33 -39.79 -6.01
CA GLY A 224 -17.43 -40.99 -5.17
C GLY A 224 -16.07 -41.69 -5.03
N ASN A 225 -15.88 -42.44 -3.95
CA ASN A 225 -14.68 -43.27 -3.72
C ASN A 225 -14.70 -44.59 -4.51
N GLY A 226 -15.65 -44.76 -5.43
CA GLY A 226 -15.78 -45.90 -6.30
C GLY A 226 -16.48 -45.50 -7.59
N ALA A 227 -16.12 -46.16 -8.69
CA ALA A 227 -16.89 -46.08 -9.92
C ALA A 227 -18.36 -46.47 -9.61
N PRO A 228 -19.36 -45.84 -10.25
CA PRO A 228 -20.73 -46.37 -10.22
C PRO A 228 -20.68 -47.85 -10.60
N PRO A 229 -21.47 -48.73 -9.94
CA PRO A 229 -21.52 -50.14 -10.32
C PRO A 229 -21.97 -50.21 -11.79
N SER A 230 -21.02 -50.48 -12.66
CA SER A 230 -21.23 -50.40 -14.08
C SER A 230 -22.01 -51.62 -14.54
N GLY A 231 -23.17 -51.40 -15.15
CA GLY A 231 -23.62 -52.33 -16.17
C GLY A 231 -22.80 -52.23 -17.47
N LEU A 232 -21.94 -51.21 -17.63
CA LEU A 232 -21.40 -50.81 -18.95
C LEU A 232 -19.96 -50.21 -19.01
N GLY A 233 -19.04 -50.35 -18.04
CA GLY A 233 -17.65 -49.82 -18.20
C GLY A 233 -16.71 -49.86 -16.98
N ASP A 234 -15.41 -50.09 -17.22
CA ASP A 234 -14.34 -50.27 -16.23
C ASP A 234 -13.80 -48.94 -15.62
N VAL A 235 -12.95 -49.07 -14.59
CA VAL A 235 -12.36 -47.97 -13.82
C VAL A 235 -11.49 -47.07 -14.71
N GLY A 236 -12.00 -45.88 -15.05
CA GLY A 236 -11.30 -44.89 -15.88
C GLY A 236 -12.24 -44.01 -16.71
N ASP A 237 -13.51 -44.39 -16.82
CA ASP A 237 -14.47 -43.69 -17.68
C ASP A 237 -15.03 -42.40 -17.04
N ILE A 238 -15.08 -41.33 -17.86
CA ILE A 238 -15.76 -40.07 -17.54
C ILE A 238 -17.24 -40.27 -17.88
N TYR A 239 -18.08 -40.38 -16.85
CA TYR A 239 -19.53 -40.41 -17.01
C TYR A 239 -20.05 -39.00 -17.30
N ASP A 240 -20.29 -38.69 -18.56
CA ASP A 240 -21.04 -37.50 -18.98
C ASP A 240 -22.54 -37.86 -19.02
N GLN A 241 -23.20 -37.90 -17.85
CA GLN A 241 -24.65 -37.89 -17.83
C GLN A 241 -25.12 -36.44 -17.91
N ILE A 242 -25.23 -35.95 -19.15
CA ILE A 242 -25.97 -34.74 -19.46
C ILE A 242 -27.41 -34.98 -18.99
N LEU A 243 -27.88 -34.17 -18.04
CA LEU A 243 -29.28 -34.10 -17.59
C LEU A 243 -30.19 -33.59 -18.71
#